data_AF-A0A0K2WCI2-F1
#
_entry.id   AF-A0A0K2WCI2-F1
#
_cell.length_a   1.000
_cell.length_b   1.000
_cell.length_c   1.000
_cell.angle_alpha   90.00
_cell.angle_beta   90.00
_cell.angle_gamma   90.00
#
_symmetry.space_group_name_H-M   'P 1'
#
loop_
_entity.id
_entity.type
_entity.pdbx_description
1 polymer ?
#
loop_
_entity_poly.entity_id
_entity_poly.type
_entity_poly.pdbx_seq_one_letter_code
_entity_poly.pdbx_strand_id
1 'polypeptide(L)' 'MRMDSIQGNYRVIDGSGKLYLENNEVVSLTVGKAIKILHPEHGWLQGIYQGSGEVVYPQGTYTLKEGDVIRILK' A
#
# COMPACT_ATOMS: atom_id res chain seq x y z
N MET A 1 -19.33 8.87 -9.34
CA MET A 1 -18.23 8.20 -10.06
C MET A 1 -17.53 7.29 -9.07
N ARG A 2 -17.69 5.97 -9.18
CA ARG A 2 -17.02 5.02 -8.28
C ARG A 2 -15.56 4.94 -8.72
N MET A 3 -14.65 5.53 -7.95
CA MET A 3 -13.23 5.20 -8.07
C MET A 3 -13.09 3.77 -7.53
N ASP A 4 -12.84 2.80 -8.42
CA ASP A 4 -12.57 1.42 -8.04
C ASP A 4 -11.25 1.34 -7.27
N SER A 5 -11.29 1.55 -5.96
CA SER A 5 -10.12 1.39 -5.10
C SER A 5 -10.11 -0.01 -4.51
N ILE A 6 -9.00 -0.73 -4.65
CA ILE A 6 -8.78 -2.00 -3.96
C ILE A 6 -8.09 -1.74 -2.63
N GLN A 7 -8.51 -2.43 -1.57
CA GLN A 7 -7.95 -2.30 -0.22
C GLN A 7 -7.57 -3.68 0.29
N GLY A 8 -6.40 -3.76 0.92
CA GLY A 8 -5.91 -5.00 1.51
C GLY A 8 -4.80 -4.78 2.52
N ASN A 9 -4.26 -5.88 3.04
CA ASN A 9 -3.13 -5.87 3.96
C ASN A 9 -1.82 -6.10 3.22
N TYR A 10 -0.79 -5.33 3.59
CA TYR A 10 0.55 -5.53 3.12
C TYR A 10 1.14 -6.83 3.67
N ARG A 11 1.81 -7.61 2.80
CA ARG A 11 2.66 -8.75 3.18
C ARG A 11 3.86 -8.83 2.26
N VAL A 12 4.97 -9.35 2.78
CA VAL A 12 6.15 -9.65 1.97
C VAL A 12 6.11 -11.13 1.60
N ILE A 13 6.02 -11.42 0.31
CA ILE A 13 6.08 -12.81 -0.19
C ILE A 13 7.25 -12.91 -1.16
N ASP A 14 8.16 -13.85 -0.91
CA ASP A 14 9.36 -14.09 -1.73
C ASP A 14 10.20 -12.80 -1.94
N GLY A 15 10.29 -11.96 -0.90
CA GLY A 15 11.03 -10.69 -0.93
C GLY A 15 10.33 -9.56 -1.68
N SER A 16 9.12 -9.77 -2.19
CA SER A 16 8.33 -8.74 -2.89
C SER A 16 7.13 -8.31 -2.05
N GLY A 17 6.88 -6.99 -2.01
CA GLY A 17 5.70 -6.43 -1.37
C GLY A 17 4.43 -6.76 -2.15
N LYS A 18 3.49 -7.43 -1.50
CA LYS A 18 2.19 -7.80 -2.07
C LYS A 18 1.05 -7.32 -1.16
N LEU A 19 -0.11 -7.14 -1.78
CA LEU A 19 -1.34 -6.74 -1.13
C LEU A 19 -2.30 -7.93 -1.10
N TYR A 20 -2.63 -8.41 0.10
CA TYR A 20 -3.66 -9.42 0.32
C TYR A 20 -5.02 -8.77 0.49
N LEU A 21 -5.94 -9.07 -0.41
CA LEU A 21 -7.31 -8.61 -0.36
C LEU A 21 -8.19 -9.57 0.46
N GLU A 22 -9.33 -9.09 0.96
CA GLU A 22 -10.27 -9.91 1.76
C GLU A 22 -10.88 -11.09 1.00
N ASN A 23 -10.93 -11.01 -0.33
CA ASN A 23 -11.39 -12.08 -1.21
C ASN A 23 -10.30 -13.13 -1.53
N ASN A 24 -9.22 -13.17 -0.74
CA ASN A 24 -8.03 -14.01 -0.94
C ASN A 24 -7.25 -13.73 -2.24
N GLU A 25 -7.55 -12.66 -2.97
CA GLU A 25 -6.72 -12.23 -4.09
C GLU A 25 -5.42 -11.58 -3.60
N VAL A 26 -4.34 -11.82 -4.35
CA VAL A 26 -3.03 -11.23 -4.08
C VAL A 26 -2.66 -10.31 -5.23
N VAL A 27 -2.47 -9.03 -4.92
CA VAL A 27 -2.08 -8.01 -5.90
C VAL A 27 -0.64 -7.60 -5.64
N SER A 28 0.20 -7.61 -6.67
CA SER A 28 1.58 -7.16 -6.54
C SER A 28 1.64 -5.64 -6.46
N LEU A 29 2.41 -5.10 -5.51
CA LEU A 29 2.68 -3.66 -5.46
C LEU A 29 3.72 -3.31 -6.52
N THR A 30 3.40 -2.32 -7.35
CA THR A 30 4.28 -1.85 -8.41
C THR A 30 4.99 -0.57 -7.98
N VAL A 31 6.31 -0.55 -8.12
CA VAL A 31 7.12 0.65 -7.87
C VAL A 31 6.64 1.81 -8.76
N GLY A 32 6.60 3.01 -8.21
CA GLY A 32 6.13 4.21 -8.89
C GLY A 32 4.60 4.39 -8.88
N LYS A 33 3.82 3.44 -8.35
CA LYS A 33 2.38 3.62 -8.21
C LYS A 33 2.01 4.41 -6.96
N ALA A 34 1.01 5.27 -7.14
CA ALA A 34 0.36 5.97 -6.05
C ALA A 34 -0.52 5.00 -5.25
N ILE A 35 -0.29 4.94 -3.95
CA ILE A 35 -1.07 4.16 -2.99
C ILE A 35 -1.44 5.02 -1.79
N LYS A 36 -2.49 4.62 -1.09
CA LYS A 36 -2.86 5.20 0.19
C LYS A 36 -2.50 4.23 1.31
N ILE A 37 -1.86 4.74 2.35
CA ILE A 37 -1.45 3.99 3.54
C ILE A 37 -2.21 4.54 4.74
N LEU A 38 -2.54 3.66 5.69
CA LEU A 38 -3.14 4.08 6.96
C LEU A 38 -2.03 4.35 7.99
N HIS A 39 -1.59 5.60 8.11
CA HIS A 39 -0.60 6.01 9.11
C HIS A 39 -1.24 6.06 10.50
N PRO A 40 -0.58 5.52 11.56
CA PRO A 40 -1.15 5.48 12.91
C PRO A 40 -1.44 6.88 13.48
N GLU A 41 -0.61 7.88 13.16
CA GLU A 41 -0.74 9.25 13.70
C GLU A 41 -1.50 10.21 12.77
N HIS A 42 -1.51 9.96 11.46
CA HIS A 42 -2.00 10.90 10.46
C HIS A 42 -3.20 10.38 9.66
N GLY A 43 -3.61 9.14 9.89
CA GLY A 43 -4.67 8.49 9.13
C GLY A 43 -4.25 8.19 7.70
N TRP A 44 -5.18 8.33 6.75
CA TRP A 44 -4.93 7.99 5.36
C TRP A 44 -4.00 9.00 4.67
N LEU A 45 -2.79 8.56 4.36
CA LEU A 45 -1.82 9.32 3.59
C LEU A 45 -1.67 8.74 2.19
N GLN A 46 -1.52 9.60 1.19
CA GLN A 46 -1.23 9.18 -0.19
C GLN A 46 0.27 9.35 -0.47
N GLY A 47 0.89 8.30 -0.98
CA GLY A 47 2.30 8.30 -1.35
C GLY A 47 2.59 7.41 -2.54
N ILE A 48 3.84 7.42 -2.99
CA ILE A 48 4.35 6.62 -4.10
C ILE A 48 5.13 5.45 -3.52
N TYR A 49 4.74 4.23 -3.88
CA TYR A 49 5.47 3.02 -3.49
C TYR A 49 6.83 2.95 -4.20
N GLN A 50 7.92 2.84 -3.45
CA GLN A 50 9.29 2.78 -3.98
C GLN A 50 9.83 1.34 -4.08
N GLY A 51 9.10 0.35 -3.56
CA GLY A 51 9.60 -1.02 -3.44
C GLY A 51 10.01 -1.35 -2.02
N SER A 52 10.23 -2.62 -1.72
CA SER A 52 10.72 -3.10 -0.40
C SER A 52 9.93 -2.62 0.82
N GLY A 53 8.66 -2.21 0.63
CA GLY A 53 7.81 -1.68 1.70
C GLY A 53 7.90 -0.17 1.89
N GLU A 54 8.68 0.56 1.11
CA GLU A 54 8.82 2.00 1.26
C GLU A 54 7.76 2.78 0.48
N VAL A 55 7.19 3.79 1.12
CA VAL A 55 6.17 4.67 0.55
C VAL A 55 6.59 6.11 0.82
N VAL A 56 6.88 6.86 -0.24
CA VAL A 56 7.25 8.27 -0.15
C VAL A 56 6.00 9.13 -0.30
N TYR A 57 5.71 9.96 0.70
CA TYR A 57 4.60 10.91 0.71
C TYR A 57 5.14 12.33 0.97
N PRO A 58 4.36 13.41 0.71
CA PRO A 58 4.91 14.77 0.69
C PRO A 58 5.60 15.21 1.99
N GLN A 59 5.24 14.62 3.13
CA GLN A 59 5.79 14.96 4.44
C GLN A 59 6.86 13.97 4.95
N GLY A 60 7.20 12.92 4.19
CA GLY A 60 8.22 11.95 4.61
C GLY A 60 8.15 10.60 3.88
N THR A 61 8.81 9.61 4.48
CA THR A 61 8.80 8.22 4.00
C THR A 61 8.20 7.34 5.08
N TYR A 62 7.29 6.45 4.69
CA TYR A 62 6.71 5.45 5.55
C TYR A 62 7.20 4.07 5.12
N THR A 63 7.66 3.29 6.08
CA THR A 63 8.02 1.88 5.87
C THR A 63 6.84 1.01 6.28
N LEU A 64 6.23 0.38 5.29
CA LEU A 64 5.14 -0.59 5.45
C LEU A 64 5.60 -1.79 6.26
N LYS A 65 4.77 -2.18 7.22
CA LYS A 65 4.90 -3.38 8.03
C LYS A 65 3.84 -4.39 7.62
N GLU A 66 4.14 -5.67 7.79
CA GLU A 66 3.15 -6.71 7.50
C GLU A 66 1.89 -6.51 8.33
N GLY A 67 0.74 -6.56 7.66
CA GLY A 67 -0.57 -6.26 8.25
C GLY A 67 -1.05 -4.84 8.00
N ASP A 68 -0.20 -3.90 7.57
CA ASP A 68 -0.61 -2.52 7.28
C ASP A 68 -1.68 -2.47 6.19
N VAL A 69 -2.68 -1.61 6.40
CA VAL A 69 -3.78 -1.45 5.44
C VAL A 69 -3.35 -0.48 4.35
N ILE A 70 -3.36 -0.97 3.10
CA ILE A 70 -3.05 -0.19 1.91
C ILE A 70 -4.29 -0.16 1.00
N ARG A 71 -4.52 0.99 0.36
CA ARG A 71 -5.52 1.16 -0.68
C ARG A 71 -4.87 1.64 -1.98
N ILE A 72 -5.08 0.89 -3.07
CA ILE A 72 -4.61 1.25 -4.41
C ILE A 72 -5.80 1.81 -5.18
N LEU A 73 -5.63 2.99 -5.79
CA LEU A 73 -6.61 3.58 -6.68
C LEU A 73 -6.41 2.97 -8.09
N LYS A 74 -7.45 2.34 -8.67
CA LYS A 74 -7.41 1.93 -10.09
C LYS A 74 -7.58 3.15 -11.01
#